data_AF-A0A6G1X508-F1
#
_entry.id   AF-A0A6G1X508-F1
#
_cell.length_a   1.000
_cell.length_b   1.000
_cell.length_c   1.000
_cell.angle_alpha   90.00
_cell.angle_beta   90.00
_cell.angle_gamma   90.00
#
_symmetry.space_group_name_H-M   'P 1'
#
loop_
_entity.id
_entity.type
_entity.pdbx_description
1 polymer ?
#
loop_
_entity_poly.entity_id
_entity_poly.type
_entity_poly.pdbx_seq_one_letter_code
_entity_poly.pdbx_strand_id
1 'polypeptide(L)'
;MSTLYVFYQRNQPPEVKDILNSERAESITVLTIEKIAGEWSFLYYNQSQKINLGFLEQNVLGSWKIKGIVETAQQSGEHYRDGIEFGVTGTSNPQACYYYGMISNQQVDKVRLSVEGGPYNEIQLEEANNRRYYLESLFNDDDDCVPYHYEAISIDGKLIAEEG
;
A
#
# COMPACT_ATOMS: atom_id res chain seq x y z
N MET A 1 -17.31 -22.56 -15.59
CA MET A 1 -15.87 -22.60 -15.94
C MET A 1 -15.71 -21.84 -17.23
N SER A 2 -15.19 -20.62 -17.12
CA SER A 2 -14.84 -19.80 -18.27
C SER A 2 -13.60 -19.02 -17.85
N THR A 3 -12.47 -19.30 -18.47
CA THR A 3 -11.21 -18.56 -18.38
C THR A 3 -10.93 -18.07 -19.79
N LEU A 4 -10.52 -16.81 -20.00
CA LEU A 4 -9.89 -16.23 -21.23
C LEU A 4 -10.07 -14.68 -21.29
N TYR A 5 -9.19 -13.79 -21.78
CA TYR A 5 -7.92 -13.80 -22.56
C TYR A 5 -7.14 -12.47 -22.27
N VAL A 6 -5.82 -12.48 -22.05
CA VAL A 6 -4.64 -12.14 -22.94
C VAL A 6 -4.39 -10.66 -23.30
N PHE A 7 -3.25 -10.15 -22.80
CA PHE A 7 -2.32 -9.30 -23.57
C PHE A 7 -0.88 -9.81 -23.38
N TYR A 8 -0.11 -9.84 -24.48
CA TYR A 8 1.30 -10.21 -24.53
C TYR A 8 2.15 -8.94 -24.43
N GLN A 9 2.70 -8.64 -23.25
CA GLN A 9 3.67 -7.57 -23.07
C GLN A 9 4.85 -8.09 -22.25
N ARG A 10 5.83 -8.72 -22.93
CA ARG A 10 7.06 -9.14 -22.27
C ARG A 10 7.79 -7.91 -21.73
N ASN A 11 8.10 -7.95 -20.43
CA ASN A 11 8.97 -7.01 -19.70
C ASN A 11 8.51 -5.55 -19.61
N GLN A 12 7.22 -5.24 -19.80
CA GLN A 12 6.70 -3.90 -19.53
C GLN A 12 6.17 -3.80 -18.09
N PRO A 13 6.36 -2.66 -17.41
CA PRO A 13 5.68 -2.35 -16.16
C PRO A 13 4.16 -2.54 -16.27
N PRO A 14 3.47 -3.02 -15.22
CA PRO A 14 2.02 -3.07 -15.20
C PRO A 14 1.40 -1.67 -15.27
N GLU A 15 0.25 -1.58 -15.94
CA GLU A 15 -0.56 -0.37 -16.04
C GLU A 15 -1.90 -0.54 -15.32
N VAL A 16 -2.58 0.57 -15.02
CA VAL A 16 -3.89 0.58 -14.33
C VAL A 16 -4.92 -0.31 -15.04
N LYS A 17 -4.90 -0.33 -16.38
CA LYS A 17 -5.80 -1.18 -17.17
C LYS A 17 -5.59 -2.68 -16.90
N ASP A 18 -4.38 -3.09 -16.55
CA ASP A 18 -4.05 -4.50 -16.28
C ASP A 18 -4.66 -4.97 -14.96
N ILE A 19 -4.86 -4.05 -14.03
CA ILE A 19 -5.61 -4.27 -12.78
C ILE A 19 -7.10 -4.31 -13.07
N LEU A 20 -7.64 -3.29 -13.75
CA LEU A 20 -9.09 -3.16 -13.99
C LEU A 20 -9.69 -4.27 -14.87
N ASN A 21 -8.87 -4.93 -15.69
CA ASN A 21 -9.28 -6.07 -16.51
C ASN A 21 -9.30 -7.41 -15.75
N SER A 22 -8.92 -7.43 -14.47
CA SER A 22 -8.97 -8.63 -13.62
C SER A 22 -10.40 -8.90 -13.11
N GLU A 23 -10.81 -10.17 -13.08
CA GLU A 23 -12.11 -10.60 -12.51
C GLU A 23 -12.28 -10.23 -11.03
N ARG A 24 -11.18 -9.92 -10.32
CA ARG A 24 -11.18 -9.48 -8.92
C ARG A 24 -11.24 -7.96 -8.74
N ALA A 25 -11.26 -7.18 -9.82
CA ALA A 25 -11.13 -5.73 -9.76
C ALA A 25 -12.46 -4.98 -9.61
N GLU A 26 -13.54 -5.65 -9.20
CA GLU A 26 -14.84 -5.00 -9.11
C GLU A 26 -14.77 -3.78 -8.17
N SER A 27 -14.92 -2.60 -8.79
CA SER A 27 -15.01 -1.27 -8.15
C SER A 27 -13.78 -0.83 -7.33
N ILE A 28 -12.59 -0.99 -7.88
CA ILE A 28 -11.37 -0.42 -7.29
C ILE A 28 -10.88 0.83 -8.06
N THR A 29 -10.37 1.81 -7.32
CA THR A 29 -9.66 2.97 -7.90
C THR A 29 -8.18 2.86 -7.59
N VAL A 30 -7.36 2.57 -8.59
CA VAL A 30 -5.90 2.45 -8.44
C VAL A 30 -5.30 3.84 -8.27
N LEU A 31 -4.51 4.01 -7.20
CA LEU A 31 -3.76 5.23 -6.90
C LEU A 31 -2.41 5.24 -7.60
N THR A 32 -1.66 4.15 -7.42
CA THR A 32 -0.31 3.99 -7.93
C THR A 32 -0.01 2.52 -8.17
N ILE A 33 0.98 2.25 -9.03
CA ILE A 33 1.54 0.93 -9.29
C ILE A 33 3.04 1.07 -9.22
N GLU A 34 3.67 0.39 -8.27
CA GLU A 34 5.08 0.58 -7.94
C GLU A 34 5.76 -0.78 -7.78
N LYS A 35 7.07 -0.80 -8.04
CA LYS A 35 7.88 -1.99 -7.80
C LYS A 35 8.64 -1.83 -6.50
N ILE A 36 8.24 -2.57 -5.47
CA ILE A 36 8.74 -2.44 -4.11
C ILE A 36 9.16 -3.81 -3.60
N ALA A 37 10.32 -3.89 -2.94
CA ALA A 37 10.92 -5.15 -2.50
C ALA A 37 11.04 -6.23 -3.60
N GLY A 38 11.07 -5.84 -4.88
CA GLY A 38 11.12 -6.76 -6.02
C GLY A 38 9.75 -7.23 -6.55
N GLU A 39 8.66 -6.93 -5.86
CA GLU A 39 7.29 -7.22 -6.30
C GLU A 39 6.62 -5.99 -6.90
N TRP A 40 5.69 -6.22 -7.82
CA TRP A 40 4.79 -5.17 -8.28
C TRP A 40 3.61 -5.09 -7.33
N SER A 41 3.42 -3.94 -6.72
CA SER A 41 2.33 -3.64 -5.84
C SER A 41 1.49 -2.50 -6.40
N PHE A 42 0.25 -2.40 -5.93
CA PHE A 42 -0.62 -1.29 -6.26
C PHE A 42 -1.42 -0.87 -5.04
N LEU A 43 -1.46 0.43 -4.78
CA LEU A 43 -2.38 1.00 -3.80
C LEU A 43 -3.69 1.33 -4.49
N TYR A 44 -4.81 1.05 -3.82
CA TYR A 44 -6.12 1.31 -4.39
C TYR A 44 -7.18 1.60 -3.32
N TYR A 45 -8.27 2.23 -3.74
CA TYR A 45 -9.50 2.31 -2.96
C TYR A 45 -10.43 1.17 -3.28
N ASN A 46 -10.97 0.55 -2.24
CA ASN A 46 -12.16 -0.28 -2.38
C ASN A 46 -13.44 0.58 -2.38
N GLN A 47 -14.60 -0.06 -2.55
CA GLN A 47 -15.91 0.61 -2.53
C GLN A 47 -16.17 1.41 -1.25
N SER A 48 -15.60 0.97 -0.12
CA SER A 48 -15.71 1.64 1.18
C SER A 48 -14.75 2.82 1.34
N GLN A 49 -14.08 3.26 0.26
CA GLN A 49 -13.08 4.34 0.25
C GLN A 49 -11.87 4.09 1.17
N LYS A 50 -11.62 2.83 1.56
CA LYS A 50 -10.44 2.46 2.34
C LYS A 50 -9.24 2.24 1.44
N ILE A 51 -8.07 2.69 1.88
CA ILE A 51 -6.82 2.38 1.18
C ILE A 51 -6.44 0.92 1.43
N ASN A 52 -6.04 0.22 0.38
CA ASN A 52 -5.60 -1.16 0.43
C ASN A 52 -4.36 -1.35 -0.44
N LEU A 53 -3.58 -2.38 -0.12
CA LEU A 53 -2.45 -2.81 -0.92
C LEU A 53 -2.79 -4.12 -1.63
N GLY A 54 -2.53 -4.15 -2.93
CA GLY A 54 -2.63 -5.34 -3.75
C GLY A 54 -1.29 -5.68 -4.41
N PHE A 55 -1.15 -6.93 -4.85
CA PHE A 55 0.06 -7.43 -5.50
C PHE A 55 -0.25 -7.96 -6.89
N LEU A 56 0.68 -7.70 -7.80
CA LEU A 56 0.65 -8.16 -9.17
C LEU A 56 1.75 -9.20 -9.41
N GLU A 57 1.39 -10.25 -10.12
CA GLU A 57 2.34 -11.24 -10.60
C GLU A 57 2.16 -11.41 -12.12
N GLN A 58 3.26 -11.64 -12.81
CA GLN A 58 3.24 -11.92 -14.24
C GLN A 58 3.12 -13.43 -14.46
N ASN A 59 2.17 -13.86 -15.28
CA ASN A 59 2.09 -15.26 -15.68
C ASN A 59 3.15 -15.61 -16.74
N VAL A 60 3.31 -16.90 -17.04
CA VAL A 60 4.28 -17.41 -18.02
C VAL A 60 4.10 -16.86 -19.44
N LEU A 61 2.91 -16.31 -19.75
CA LEU A 61 2.59 -15.69 -21.04
C LEU A 61 2.88 -14.18 -21.06
N GLY A 62 3.35 -13.61 -19.96
CA GLY A 62 3.67 -12.18 -19.84
C GLY A 62 2.48 -11.30 -19.46
N SER A 63 1.32 -11.87 -19.10
CA SER A 63 0.18 -11.07 -18.64
C SER A 63 0.21 -10.90 -17.13
N TRP A 64 -0.16 -9.70 -16.67
CA TRP A 64 -0.31 -9.41 -15.24
C TRP A 64 -1.62 -10.00 -14.70
N LYS A 65 -1.57 -10.50 -13.46
CA LYS A 65 -2.73 -10.91 -12.68
C LYS A 65 -2.59 -10.43 -11.24
N ILE A 66 -3.72 -10.20 -10.58
CA ILE A 66 -3.75 -9.90 -9.16
C ILE A 66 -3.41 -11.17 -8.38
N LYS A 67 -2.21 -11.21 -7.78
CA LYS A 67 -1.72 -12.30 -6.92
C LYS A 67 -2.57 -12.40 -5.65
N GLY A 68 -2.86 -11.24 -5.06
CA GLY A 68 -3.66 -11.11 -3.85
C GLY A 68 -4.12 -9.68 -3.64
N ILE A 69 -5.29 -9.55 -3.04
CA ILE A 69 -5.80 -8.33 -2.43
C ILE A 69 -5.63 -8.55 -0.94
N VAL A 70 -4.82 -7.73 -0.27
CA VAL A 70 -4.77 -7.78 1.18
C VAL A 70 -5.99 -7.04 1.69
N GLU A 71 -7.06 -7.78 1.98
CA GLU A 71 -8.09 -7.29 2.87
C GLU A 71 -7.45 -7.23 4.26
N THR A 72 -7.01 -6.05 4.68
CA THR A 72 -6.37 -5.75 5.98
C THR A 72 -6.81 -6.71 7.10
N ALA A 73 -5.95 -7.67 7.46
CA ALA A 73 -6.24 -8.68 8.49
C ALA A 73 -5.77 -8.26 9.91
N GLN A 74 -5.11 -7.11 10.06
CA GLN A 74 -4.90 -6.47 11.36
C GLN A 74 -5.56 -5.09 11.34
N GLN A 75 -6.85 -5.09 11.67
CA GLN A 75 -7.60 -3.89 12.02
C GLN A 75 -7.21 -3.51 13.45
N SER A 76 -6.24 -2.62 13.61
CA SER A 76 -6.16 -1.75 14.80
C SER A 76 -6.41 -0.31 14.37
N GLY A 77 -7.03 0.46 15.26
CA GLY A 77 -7.06 1.91 15.18
C GLY A 77 -8.20 2.49 14.34
N GLU A 78 -8.70 3.63 14.77
CA GLU A 78 -9.82 4.35 14.16
C GLU A 78 -9.46 4.74 12.70
N HIS A 79 -10.02 4.02 11.72
CA HIS A 79 -9.69 4.04 10.27
C HIS A 79 -9.63 5.40 9.56
N TYR A 80 -9.94 6.50 10.22
CA TYR A 80 -9.85 7.82 9.65
C TYR A 80 -9.86 8.87 10.75
N ARG A 81 -8.73 9.05 11.43
CA ARG A 81 -8.60 10.10 12.44
C ARG A 81 -7.77 11.25 11.89
N ASP A 82 -8.28 12.46 12.09
CA ASP A 82 -7.62 13.69 11.66
C ASP A 82 -7.21 13.69 10.18
N GLY A 83 -7.99 13.00 9.34
CA GLY A 83 -7.77 12.89 7.90
C GLY A 83 -6.60 12.00 7.49
N ILE A 84 -6.22 11.04 8.33
CA ILE A 84 -5.10 10.12 8.13
C ILE A 84 -5.61 8.68 8.24
N GLU A 85 -5.16 7.82 7.33
CA GLU A 85 -5.44 6.38 7.31
C GLU A 85 -4.11 5.63 7.29
N PHE A 86 -3.93 4.68 8.21
CA PHE A 86 -2.74 3.83 8.33
C PHE A 86 -3.09 2.38 8.01
N GLY A 87 -2.15 1.68 7.37
CA GLY A 87 -2.25 0.27 7.04
C GLY A 87 -0.90 -0.41 7.15
N VAL A 88 -0.93 -1.66 7.61
CA VAL A 88 0.22 -2.56 7.62
C VAL A 88 -0.18 -3.90 7.00
N THR A 89 0.72 -4.49 6.22
CA THR A 89 0.55 -5.88 5.77
C THR A 89 1.88 -6.59 5.60
N GLY A 90 1.94 -7.82 6.08
CA GLY A 90 3.05 -8.73 5.82
C GLY A 90 2.78 -9.59 4.58
N THR A 91 3.82 -9.82 3.79
CA THR A 91 3.85 -10.88 2.78
C THR A 91 4.92 -11.90 3.15
N SER A 92 4.68 -13.17 2.83
CA SER A 92 5.64 -14.26 3.08
C SER A 92 6.58 -14.53 1.91
N ASN A 93 6.39 -13.88 0.75
CA ASN A 93 7.26 -14.04 -0.41
C ASN A 93 7.17 -12.83 -1.36
N PRO A 94 8.18 -11.94 -1.36
CA PRO A 94 9.30 -11.89 -0.41
C PRO A 94 8.77 -11.60 1.00
N GLN A 95 9.56 -11.98 2.00
CA GLN A 95 9.22 -11.73 3.39
C GLN A 95 9.43 -10.24 3.69
N ALA A 96 8.32 -9.50 3.74
CA ALA A 96 8.35 -8.04 3.82
C ALA A 96 7.08 -7.51 4.50
N CYS A 97 7.26 -6.43 5.24
CA CYS A 97 6.18 -5.65 5.82
C CYS A 97 6.02 -4.35 5.05
N TYR A 98 4.81 -4.13 4.58
CA TYR A 98 4.41 -2.94 3.86
C TYR A 98 3.61 -2.05 4.79
N TYR A 99 4.07 -0.82 4.86
CA TYR A 99 3.61 0.26 5.71
C TYR A 99 3.04 1.33 4.78
N TYR A 100 1.72 1.51 4.79
CA TYR A 100 1.06 2.34 3.79
C TYR A 100 -0.08 3.14 4.38
N GLY A 101 -0.50 4.18 3.67
CA GLY A 101 -1.58 5.02 4.15
C GLY A 101 -1.88 6.22 3.27
N MET A 102 -2.86 7.01 3.73
CA MET A 102 -3.39 8.16 3.03
C MET A 102 -3.51 9.36 3.96
N ILE A 103 -3.28 10.56 3.42
CA ILE A 103 -3.26 11.80 4.18
C ILE A 103 -4.05 12.88 3.44
N SER A 104 -5.32 13.01 3.80
CA SER A 104 -6.18 14.10 3.33
C SER A 104 -5.93 15.42 4.07
N ASN A 105 -5.43 15.36 5.31
CA ASN A 105 -5.26 16.53 6.16
C ASN A 105 -4.03 17.34 5.75
N GLN A 106 -4.28 18.46 5.10
CA GLN A 106 -3.28 19.38 4.54
C GLN A 106 -2.30 19.95 5.59
N GLN A 107 -2.59 19.84 6.88
CA GLN A 107 -1.68 20.28 7.94
C GLN A 107 -0.52 19.30 8.17
N VAL A 108 -0.71 18.02 7.81
CA VAL A 108 0.35 17.00 7.90
C VAL A 108 1.41 17.29 6.85
N ASP A 109 2.65 17.44 7.29
CA ASP A 109 3.83 17.69 6.47
C ASP A 109 4.59 16.40 6.17
N LYS A 110 4.69 15.52 7.18
CA LYS A 110 5.46 14.29 7.10
C LYS A 110 4.86 13.19 7.95
N VAL A 111 5.15 11.96 7.54
CA VAL A 111 4.91 10.76 8.33
C VAL A 111 6.25 10.14 8.70
N ARG A 112 6.35 9.63 9.92
CA ARG A 112 7.54 8.91 10.37
C ARG A 112 7.15 7.56 10.93
N LEU A 113 8.01 6.58 10.73
CA LEU A 113 7.85 5.20 11.15
C LEU A 113 9.03 4.77 12.01
N SER A 114 8.74 4.28 13.21
CA SER A 114 9.67 3.53 14.05
C SER A 114 9.23 2.08 14.08
N VAL A 115 10.19 1.16 14.05
CA VAL A 115 9.96 -0.28 14.11
C VAL A 115 10.82 -0.87 15.22
N GLU A 116 10.24 -1.74 16.04
CA GLU A 116 10.90 -2.34 17.22
C GLU A 116 11.53 -1.32 18.18
N GLY A 117 10.96 -0.10 18.26
CA GLY A 117 11.51 0.99 19.09
C GLY A 117 12.82 1.57 18.54
N GLY A 118 13.15 1.31 17.27
CA GLY A 118 14.26 1.92 16.56
C GLY A 118 14.06 3.43 16.29
N PRO A 119 15.02 4.09 15.62
CA PRO A 119 14.87 5.48 15.25
C PRO A 119 13.71 5.66 14.26
N TYR A 120 13.07 6.83 14.33
CA TYR A 120 12.09 7.22 13.33
C TYR A 120 12.75 7.46 11.98
N ASN A 121 12.25 6.78 10.95
CA ASN A 121 12.53 7.07 9.56
C ASN A 121 11.40 7.92 8.99
N GLU A 122 11.75 8.97 8.27
CA GLU A 122 10.76 9.80 7.58
C GLU A 122 10.34 9.12 6.28
N ILE A 123 9.02 8.94 6.11
CA ILE A 123 8.44 8.34 4.92
C ILE A 123 8.02 9.47 3.98
N GLN A 124 8.43 9.34 2.72
CA GLN A 124 8.06 10.28 1.67
C GLN A 124 6.55 10.24 1.44
N LEU A 125 5.93 11.42 1.41
CA LEU A 125 4.55 11.58 0.96
C LEU A 125 4.54 11.80 -0.55
N GLU A 126 3.80 10.96 -1.24
CA GLU A 126 3.58 11.03 -2.68
C GLU A 126 2.18 11.58 -2.99
N GLU A 127 1.98 12.14 -4.18
CA GLU A 127 0.69 12.71 -4.58
C GLU A 127 0.15 12.06 -5.86
N ALA A 128 -1.06 11.51 -5.78
CA ALA A 128 -1.80 10.99 -6.92
C ALA A 128 -3.28 11.36 -6.82
N ASN A 129 -3.87 11.84 -7.92
CA ASN A 129 -5.29 12.19 -7.99
C ASN A 129 -5.74 13.19 -6.90
N ASN A 130 -4.92 14.21 -6.60
CA ASN A 130 -5.12 15.20 -5.52
C ASN A 130 -5.23 14.58 -4.12
N ARG A 131 -4.62 13.41 -3.91
CA ARG A 131 -4.54 12.75 -2.62
C ARG A 131 -3.09 12.45 -2.32
N ARG A 132 -2.70 12.63 -1.07
CA ARG A 132 -1.37 12.26 -0.59
C ARG A 132 -1.41 10.87 0.01
N TYR A 133 -0.42 10.06 -0.35
CA TYR A 133 -0.28 8.70 0.14
C TYR A 133 1.17 8.44 0.50
N TYR A 134 1.41 7.33 1.18
CA TYR A 134 2.75 6.81 1.39
C TYR A 134 2.73 5.28 1.31
N LEU A 135 3.87 4.73 0.95
CA LEU A 135 4.11 3.29 0.87
C LEU A 135 5.58 3.04 1.14
N GLU A 136 5.87 2.29 2.19
CA GLU A 136 7.21 1.91 2.60
C GLU A 136 7.25 0.40 2.80
N SER A 137 8.40 -0.22 2.51
CA SER A 137 8.60 -1.65 2.76
C SER A 137 9.84 -1.89 3.58
N LEU A 138 9.71 -2.71 4.61
CA LEU A 138 10.84 -3.21 5.39
C LEU A 138 10.93 -4.72 5.22
N PHE A 139 12.12 -5.21 4.87
CA PHE A 139 12.38 -6.65 4.89
C PHE A 139 12.40 -7.13 6.33
N ASN A 140 11.68 -8.21 6.60
CA ASN A 140 11.70 -8.88 7.89
C ASN A 140 12.03 -10.36 7.66
N ASP A 141 12.90 -10.92 8.50
CA ASP A 141 13.21 -12.34 8.50
C ASP A 141 12.13 -13.17 9.24
N ASP A 142 11.23 -12.49 9.97
CA ASP A 142 10.08 -13.09 10.67
C ASP A 142 8.76 -12.96 9.89
N ASP A 143 7.90 -13.98 10.00
CA ASP A 143 6.65 -14.12 9.22
C ASP A 143 5.59 -13.06 9.59
N ASP A 144 5.78 -12.39 10.73
CA ASP A 144 4.89 -11.37 11.26
C ASP A 144 5.50 -9.97 11.14
N CYS A 145 4.66 -8.97 10.93
CA CYS A 145 5.11 -7.59 11.01
C CYS A 145 5.40 -7.21 12.46
N VAL A 146 6.65 -6.81 12.67
CA VAL A 146 7.16 -6.34 13.95
C VAL A 146 6.38 -5.12 14.43
N PRO A 147 6.29 -4.92 15.77
CA PRO A 147 5.65 -3.76 16.36
C PRO A 147 6.18 -2.47 15.75
N TYR A 148 5.27 -1.55 15.44
CA TYR A 148 5.58 -0.30 14.76
C TYR A 148 4.96 0.87 15.50
N HIS A 149 5.46 2.06 15.21
CA HIS A 149 4.86 3.30 15.66
C HIS A 149 4.91 4.33 14.53
N TYR A 150 3.76 4.87 14.18
CA TYR A 150 3.63 5.96 13.23
C TYR A 150 3.39 7.27 13.93
N GLU A 151 3.98 8.33 13.38
CA GLU A 151 3.65 9.70 13.72
C GLU A 151 3.32 10.49 12.46
N ALA A 152 2.20 11.20 12.46
CA ALA A 152 1.90 12.24 11.50
C ALA A 152 2.22 13.60 12.13
N ILE A 153 3.16 14.33 11.52
CA ILE A 153 3.67 15.58 12.06
C ILE A 153 3.24 16.74 11.16
N SER A 154 2.83 17.84 11.77
CA SER A 154 2.45 19.06 11.07
C SER A 154 3.64 19.84 10.52
N ILE A 155 3.35 20.84 9.68
CA ILE A 155 4.34 21.80 9.14
C ILE A 155 5.08 22.55 10.26
N ASP A 156 4.43 22.84 11.39
CA ASP A 156 5.05 23.50 12.55
C ASP A 156 5.68 22.51 13.55
N GLY A 157 5.77 21.22 13.20
CA GLY A 157 6.45 20.20 13.98
C GLY A 157 5.64 19.60 15.13
N LYS A 158 4.32 19.80 15.16
CA LYS A 158 3.42 19.23 16.16
C LYS A 158 2.95 17.84 15.74
N LEU A 159 2.79 16.95 16.72
CA LEU A 159 2.12 15.68 16.51
C LEU A 159 0.63 15.91 16.22
N ILE A 160 0.15 15.40 15.09
CA ILE A 160 -1.26 15.43 14.70
C ILE A 160 -1.93 14.11 15.11
N ALA A 161 -1.31 12.98 14.76
CA ALA A 161 -1.81 11.65 15.08
C ALA A 161 -0.66 10.66 15.24
N GLU A 162 -0.93 9.58 15.96
CA GLU A 162 -0.03 8.44 16.16
C GLU A 162 -0.81 7.12 16.14
N GLU A 163 -0.14 6.03 15.76
CA GLU A 163 -0.66 4.64 15.76
C GLU A 163 0.49 3.69 16.12
N GLY A 164 0.27 2.69 16.98
CA GLY A 164 1.25 1.66 17.31
C GLY A 164 0.76 0.62 18.31
#